data_AF-A0A9J5ZCJ3-F1
#
_entry.id   AF-A0A9J5ZCJ3-F1
#
_cell.length_a   1.000
_cell.length_b   1.000
_cell.length_c   1.000
_cell.angle_alpha   90.00
_cell.angle_beta   90.00
_cell.angle_gamma   90.00
#
_symmetry.space_group_name_H-M   'P 1'
#
loop_
_entity.id
_entity.type
_entity.pdbx_description
1 polymer ?
#
loop_
_entity_poly.entity_id
_entity_poly.type
_entity_poly.pdbx_seq_one_letter_code
_entity_poly.pdbx_strand_id
1 'polypeptide(L)'
;MVKRQELQSLNLEFHPIFICIFEDLKKLFFAMAKAYTLQQFEELMGKVDEIDKRIRKYLFGIGYHKWTRAHATVNHTWVMTSNIAESINNTNRLARKLPVVSLLDFMRITIQSWSAKHSKEAGQTKTDLIEPYNKILEDNRKISRCMTIRFKFSEHL
;
A
#
# COMPACT_ATOMS: atom_id res chain seq x y z
N MET A 1 0.54 23.18 -4.41
CA MET A 1 -0.21 24.39 -4.07
C MET A 1 -0.46 25.15 -5.36
N VAL A 2 -1.61 24.91 -6.01
CA VAL A 2 -2.11 25.70 -7.14
C VAL A 2 -3.57 25.97 -6.81
N LYS A 3 -3.95 27.25 -6.92
CA LYS A 3 -5.03 27.88 -6.17
C LYS A 3 -6.40 27.34 -6.55
N ARG A 4 -7.15 26.99 -5.51
CA ARG A 4 -8.56 26.57 -5.45
C ARG A 4 -9.53 27.72 -5.78
N GLN A 5 -9.22 28.60 -6.73
CA GLN A 5 -9.96 29.86 -6.91
C GLN A 5 -10.48 30.16 -8.33
N GLU A 6 -10.33 29.27 -9.31
CA GLU A 6 -10.92 29.47 -10.66
C GLU A 6 -12.07 28.50 -10.99
N LEU A 7 -12.79 28.01 -9.97
CA LEU A 7 -14.00 27.18 -10.16
C LEU A 7 -15.29 27.93 -9.77
N GLN A 8 -15.32 29.26 -9.90
CA GLN A 8 -16.50 30.08 -9.58
C GLN A 8 -17.14 30.78 -10.80
N SER A 9 -16.65 30.58 -12.02
CA SER A 9 -17.14 31.30 -13.21
C SER A 9 -18.04 30.49 -14.16
N LEU A 10 -18.48 29.29 -13.80
CA LEU A 10 -19.65 28.68 -14.42
C LEU A 10 -20.65 28.26 -13.36
N ASN A 11 -21.63 29.15 -13.12
CA ASN A 11 -22.93 28.81 -12.55
C ASN A 11 -23.61 27.76 -13.43
N LEU A 12 -23.26 26.48 -13.22
CA LEU A 12 -24.10 25.35 -13.59
C LEU A 12 -24.60 24.79 -12.28
N GLU A 13 -25.91 24.95 -12.07
CA GLU A 13 -26.65 24.50 -10.90
C GLU A 13 -26.19 23.10 -10.46
N PHE A 14 -25.78 22.99 -9.19
CA PHE A 14 -25.43 21.72 -8.55
C PHE A 14 -26.71 20.90 -8.35
N HIS A 15 -27.21 20.34 -9.45
CA HIS A 15 -28.35 19.45 -9.48
C HIS A 15 -27.97 18.16 -8.71
N PRO A 16 -28.84 17.59 -7.85
CA PRO A 16 -28.54 16.38 -7.09
C PRO A 16 -28.11 15.19 -7.98
N ILE A 17 -28.60 15.17 -9.22
CA ILE A 17 -28.18 14.22 -10.26
C ILE A 17 -26.67 14.35 -10.56
N PHE A 18 -26.12 15.56 -10.64
CA PHE A 18 -24.70 15.80 -10.93
C PHE A 18 -23.79 15.35 -9.77
N ILE A 19 -24.23 15.54 -8.53
CA ILE A 19 -23.50 15.09 -7.33
C ILE A 19 -23.47 13.56 -7.25
N CYS A 20 -24.60 12.89 -7.51
CA CYS A 20 -24.68 11.42 -7.51
C CYS A 20 -23.80 10.81 -8.59
N ILE A 21 -23.82 11.36 -9.81
CA ILE A 21 -22.95 10.92 -10.92
C ILE A 21 -21.47 11.03 -10.55
N PHE A 22 -21.08 12.13 -9.88
CA PHE A 22 -19.69 12.32 -9.47
C PHE A 22 -19.23 11.30 -8.41
N GLU A 23 -20.05 11.01 -7.41
CA GLU A 23 -19.71 10.01 -6.39
C GLU A 23 -19.68 8.58 -6.94
N ASP A 24 -20.59 8.23 -7.86
CA ASP A 24 -20.59 6.91 -8.48
C ASP A 24 -19.42 6.71 -9.44
N LEU A 25 -19.05 7.75 -10.21
CA LEU A 25 -17.84 7.72 -11.03
C LEU A 25 -16.58 7.56 -10.18
N LYS A 26 -16.50 8.22 -9.03
CA LYS A 26 -15.38 8.09 -8.09
C LYS A 26 -15.26 6.67 -7.54
N LYS A 27 -16.38 6.05 -7.16
CA LYS A 27 -16.40 4.65 -6.71
C LYS A 27 -15.91 3.71 -7.81
N LEU A 28 -16.42 3.88 -9.04
CA LEU A 28 -15.99 3.09 -10.20
C LEU A 28 -14.51 3.27 -10.50
N PHE A 29 -13.99 4.50 -10.43
CA PHE A 29 -12.57 4.78 -10.62
C PHE A 29 -11.68 4.01 -9.63
N PHE A 30 -11.99 4.07 -8.33
CA PHE A 30 -11.21 3.35 -7.33
C PHE A 30 -11.36 1.83 -7.43
N ALA A 31 -12.53 1.34 -7.85
CA ALA A 31 -12.73 -0.08 -8.14
C ALA A 31 -11.86 -0.53 -9.32
N MET A 32 -11.83 0.25 -10.42
CA MET A 32 -10.98 -0.01 -11.59
C MET A 32 -9.49 0.02 -11.24
N ALA A 33 -9.06 1.02 -10.47
CA ALA A 33 -7.67 1.14 -10.03
C ALA A 33 -7.21 -0.10 -9.25
N LYS A 34 -8.12 -0.71 -8.48
CA LYS A 34 -7.88 -1.90 -7.63
C LYS A 34 -8.19 -3.24 -8.31
N ALA A 35 -8.69 -3.24 -9.55
CA ALA A 35 -9.02 -4.47 -10.26
C ALA A 35 -7.79 -5.38 -10.39
N TYR A 36 -7.97 -6.67 -10.12
CA TYR A 36 -6.88 -7.65 -10.12
C TYR A 36 -6.66 -8.27 -11.50
N THR A 37 -7.73 -8.36 -12.30
CA THR A 37 -7.69 -8.95 -13.64
C THR A 37 -8.12 -7.92 -14.69
N LEU A 38 -7.63 -8.10 -15.93
CA LEU A 38 -8.05 -7.28 -17.07
C LEU A 38 -9.55 -7.40 -17.33
N GLN A 39 -10.13 -8.59 -17.10
CA GLN A 39 -11.57 -8.80 -17.25
C GLN A 39 -12.37 -7.93 -16.28
N GLN A 40 -12.05 -7.94 -14.98
CA GLN A 40 -12.73 -7.10 -14.00
C GLN A 40 -12.57 -5.61 -14.32
N PHE A 41 -11.40 -5.22 -14.82
CA PHE A 41 -11.14 -3.85 -15.24
C PHE A 41 -12.05 -3.43 -16.40
N GLU A 42 -12.14 -4.23 -17.47
CA GLU A 42 -12.99 -3.92 -18.63
C GLU A 42 -14.50 -3.92 -18.29
N GLU A 43 -14.95 -4.82 -17.42
CA GLU A 43 -16.32 -4.82 -16.91
C GLU A 43 -16.66 -3.50 -16.19
N LEU A 44 -15.74 -3.01 -15.36
CA LEU A 44 -15.92 -1.73 -14.66
C LEU A 44 -15.78 -0.53 -15.62
N MET A 45 -14.90 -0.60 -16.61
CA MET A 45 -14.77 0.43 -17.65
C MET A 45 -16.03 0.52 -18.52
N GLY A 46 -16.71 -0.60 -18.79
CA GLY A 46 -18.01 -0.62 -19.46
C GLY A 46 -19.07 0.19 -18.72
N LYS A 47 -19.13 0.07 -17.38
CA LYS A 47 -20.02 0.89 -16.54
C LYS A 47 -19.69 2.38 -16.61
N VAL A 48 -18.42 2.73 -16.76
CA VAL A 48 -18.00 4.12 -16.94
C VAL A 48 -18.40 4.66 -18.31
N ASP A 49 -18.35 3.82 -19.36
CA ASP A 49 -18.81 4.22 -20.69
C ASP A 49 -20.33 4.47 -20.75
N GLU A 50 -21.11 3.75 -19.95
CA GLU A 50 -22.55 4.01 -19.79
C GLU A 50 -22.83 5.38 -19.18
N ILE A 51 -21.92 5.89 -18.34
CA ILE A 51 -22.01 7.24 -17.76
C ILE A 51 -21.54 8.30 -18.77
N ASP A 52 -20.30 8.19 -19.26
CA ASP A 52 -19.75 9.05 -20.31
C ASP A 52 -18.56 8.38 -21.02
N LYS A 53 -18.78 8.00 -22.29
CA LYS A 53 -17.79 7.37 -23.17
C LYS A 53 -16.50 8.18 -23.36
N ARG A 54 -16.52 9.49 -23.12
CA ARG A 54 -15.32 10.35 -23.23
C ARG A 54 -14.28 10.04 -22.15
N ILE A 55 -14.72 9.50 -21.00
CA ILE A 55 -13.86 9.21 -19.85
C ILE A 55 -12.84 8.13 -20.19
N ARG A 56 -13.24 7.06 -20.89
CA ARG A 56 -12.32 5.99 -21.31
C ARG A 56 -11.14 6.55 -22.11
N LYS A 57 -11.40 7.42 -23.09
CA LYS A 57 -10.36 8.04 -23.91
C LYS A 57 -9.42 8.92 -23.07
N TYR A 58 -9.98 9.69 -22.14
CA TYR A 58 -9.20 10.50 -21.21
C TYR A 58 -8.29 9.64 -20.31
N LEU A 59 -8.84 8.60 -19.70
CA LEU A 59 -8.10 7.67 -18.83
C LEU A 59 -7.02 6.88 -19.60
N PHE A 60 -7.30 6.53 -20.85
CA PHE A 60 -6.31 5.91 -21.73
C PHE A 60 -5.14 6.86 -22.02
N GLY A 61 -5.41 8.15 -22.26
CA GLY A 61 -4.39 9.17 -22.48
C GLY A 61 -3.44 9.38 -21.28
N ILE A 62 -3.94 9.17 -20.05
CA ILE A 62 -3.09 9.16 -18.84
C ILE A 62 -2.15 7.93 -18.86
N GLY A 63 -2.66 6.80 -19.35
CA GLY A 63 -1.98 5.51 -19.45
C GLY A 63 -2.35 4.57 -18.30
N TYR A 64 -3.06 3.47 -18.60
CA TYR A 64 -3.61 2.56 -17.59
C TYR A 64 -2.56 1.96 -16.65
N HIS A 65 -1.38 1.63 -17.16
CA HIS A 65 -0.27 1.08 -16.36
C HIS A 65 0.17 1.98 -15.19
N LYS A 66 -0.17 3.29 -15.21
CA LYS A 66 0.22 4.24 -14.16
C LYS A 66 -0.69 4.21 -12.94
N TRP A 67 -1.93 3.76 -13.09
CA TRP A 67 -2.95 3.93 -12.05
C TRP A 67 -3.84 2.71 -11.83
N THR A 68 -3.86 1.76 -12.77
CA THR A 68 -4.58 0.49 -12.62
C THR A 68 -3.60 -0.61 -12.30
N ARG A 69 -3.97 -1.45 -11.34
CA ARG A 69 -3.19 -2.63 -11.01
C ARG A 69 -3.27 -3.68 -12.11
N ALA A 70 -4.43 -3.87 -12.72
CA ALA A 70 -4.63 -4.86 -13.79
C ALA A 70 -3.73 -4.64 -15.03
N HIS A 71 -3.34 -3.39 -15.32
CA HIS A 71 -2.42 -3.06 -16.41
C HIS A 71 -0.99 -2.75 -15.96
N ALA A 72 -0.70 -2.85 -14.66
CA ALA A 72 0.64 -2.60 -14.16
C ALA A 72 1.59 -3.73 -14.56
N THR A 73 2.72 -3.39 -15.18
CA THR A 73 3.75 -4.36 -15.58
C THR A 73 4.50 -4.93 -14.38
N VAL A 74 4.50 -4.20 -13.25
CA VAL A 74 5.15 -4.58 -12.00
C VAL A 74 4.09 -4.64 -10.90
N ASN A 75 4.14 -5.68 -10.07
CA ASN A 75 3.20 -5.85 -8.98
C ASN A 75 3.48 -4.80 -7.88
N HIS A 76 2.82 -3.64 -7.95
CA HIS A 76 2.98 -2.52 -7.00
C HIS A 76 2.51 -2.82 -5.56
N THR A 77 2.18 -4.07 -5.24
CA THR A 77 1.30 -4.34 -4.11
C THR A 77 1.83 -4.00 -2.73
N TRP A 78 3.14 -3.89 -2.51
CA TRP A 78 3.59 -3.91 -1.11
C TRP A 78 4.86 -3.13 -0.77
N VAL A 79 5.72 -2.82 -1.74
CA VAL A 79 7.08 -2.32 -1.42
C VAL A 79 7.11 -0.79 -1.18
N MET A 80 6.08 -0.05 -1.60
CA MET A 80 6.04 1.42 -1.53
C MET A 80 4.84 1.95 -0.72
N THR A 81 4.50 1.36 0.42
CA THR A 81 3.53 2.01 1.33
C THR A 81 4.27 2.93 2.29
N SER A 82 4.06 4.24 2.13
CA SER A 82 4.52 5.26 3.08
C SER A 82 4.12 4.94 4.52
N ASN A 83 3.06 4.14 4.72
CA ASN A 83 2.56 3.66 6.00
C ASN A 83 3.62 3.01 6.91
N ILE A 84 4.59 2.25 6.37
CA ILE A 84 5.65 1.66 7.21
C ILE A 84 6.59 2.75 7.73
N ALA A 85 7.07 3.61 6.82
CA ALA A 85 7.92 4.73 7.17
C ALA A 85 7.21 5.74 8.09
N GLU A 86 5.94 6.05 7.82
CA GLU A 86 5.08 6.92 8.63
C GLU A 86 4.84 6.34 10.02
N SER A 87 4.53 5.04 10.13
CA SER A 87 4.33 4.36 11.42
C SER A 87 5.61 4.35 12.26
N ILE A 88 6.76 4.02 11.64
CA ILE A 88 8.08 4.08 12.31
C ILE A 88 8.40 5.51 12.73
N ASN A 89 8.17 6.50 11.85
CA ASN A 89 8.40 7.91 12.14
C ASN A 89 7.50 8.44 13.26
N ASN A 90 6.26 7.99 13.31
CA ASN A 90 5.31 8.35 14.35
C ASN A 90 5.72 7.75 15.71
N THR A 91 6.09 6.47 15.72
CA THR A 91 6.58 5.77 16.93
C THR A 91 7.86 6.41 17.47
N ASN A 92 8.76 6.82 16.57
CA ASN A 92 10.04 7.43 16.94
C ASN A 92 9.96 8.94 17.15
N ARG A 93 8.79 9.57 17.00
CA ARG A 93 8.66 11.04 16.97
C ARG A 93 9.26 11.72 18.21
N LEU A 94 9.03 11.13 19.39
CA LEU A 94 9.52 11.64 20.67
C LEU A 94 10.94 11.15 20.98
N ALA A 95 11.25 9.90 20.62
CA ALA A 95 12.57 9.29 20.84
C ALA A 95 13.69 10.03 20.09
N ARG A 96 13.40 10.70 18.96
CA ARG A 96 14.37 11.52 18.22
C ARG A 96 14.99 12.68 19.04
N LYS A 97 14.40 13.05 20.17
CA LYS A 97 14.97 14.05 21.08
C LYS A 97 16.01 13.46 22.06
N LEU A 98 16.17 12.14 22.08
CA LEU A 98 17.12 11.44 22.94
C LEU A 98 18.53 11.48 22.34
N PRO A 99 19.58 11.30 23.16
CA PRO A 99 20.93 11.01 22.67
C PRO A 99 20.94 9.81 21.73
N VAL A 100 21.88 9.79 20.79
CA VAL A 100 21.96 8.78 19.71
C VAL A 100 21.92 7.35 20.25
N VAL A 101 22.64 7.06 21.33
CA VAL A 101 22.66 5.72 21.95
C VAL A 101 21.27 5.33 22.47
N SER A 102 20.61 6.23 23.21
CA SER A 102 19.28 5.99 23.76
C SER A 102 18.19 5.86 22.68
N LEU A 103 18.34 6.57 21.57
CA LEU A 103 17.46 6.41 20.39
C LEU A 103 17.61 5.02 19.77
N LEU A 104 18.85 4.54 19.59
CA LEU A 104 19.11 3.22 19.04
C LEU A 104 18.59 2.10 19.94
N ASP A 105 18.76 2.22 21.25
CA ASP A 105 18.20 1.27 22.21
C ASP A 105 16.67 1.25 22.16
N PHE A 106 16.03 2.43 22.10
CA PHE A 106 14.58 2.54 21.96
C PHE A 106 14.08 1.86 20.68
N MET A 107 14.73 2.09 19.54
CA MET A 107 14.39 1.45 18.27
C MET A 107 14.57 -0.07 18.35
N ARG A 108 15.69 -0.54 18.91
CA ARG A 108 15.97 -1.97 19.10
C ARG A 108 14.88 -2.65 19.92
N ILE A 109 14.54 -2.08 21.08
CA ILE A 109 13.50 -2.63 21.98
C ILE A 109 12.15 -2.65 21.25
N THR A 110 11.79 -1.56 20.58
CA THR A 110 10.51 -1.44 19.86
C THR A 110 10.36 -2.53 18.80
N ILE A 111 11.39 -2.75 17.97
CA ILE A 111 11.38 -3.78 16.93
C ILE A 111 11.33 -5.18 17.54
N GLN A 112 12.11 -5.43 18.58
CA GLN A 112 12.14 -6.74 19.27
C GLN A 112 10.78 -7.06 19.91
N SER A 113 10.18 -6.11 20.63
CA SER A 113 8.86 -6.28 21.25
C SER A 113 7.77 -6.50 20.21
N TRP A 114 7.81 -5.76 19.09
CA TRP A 114 6.88 -5.96 17.98
C TRP A 114 7.04 -7.36 17.37
N SER A 115 8.27 -7.78 17.07
CA SER A 115 8.55 -9.10 16.51
C SER A 115 8.11 -10.24 17.45
N ALA A 116 8.35 -10.09 18.76
CA ALA A 116 7.93 -11.07 19.76
C ALA A 116 6.40 -11.18 19.83
N LYS A 117 5.70 -10.05 19.80
CA LYS A 117 4.24 -10.01 19.79
C LYS A 117 3.67 -10.73 18.55
N HIS A 118 4.13 -10.38 17.35
CA HIS A 118 3.64 -11.00 16.11
C HIS A 118 4.00 -12.48 16.01
N SER A 119 5.18 -12.88 16.50
CA SER A 119 5.54 -14.31 16.56
C SER A 119 4.61 -15.09 17.48
N LYS A 120 4.18 -14.49 18.60
CA LYS A 120 3.24 -15.11 19.53
C LYS A 120 1.84 -15.25 18.89
N GLU A 121 1.35 -14.18 18.26
CA GLU A 121 0.05 -14.17 17.57
C GLU A 121 0.03 -15.18 16.40
N ALA A 122 1.11 -15.25 15.62
CA ALA A 122 1.25 -16.23 14.54
C ALA A 122 1.25 -17.68 15.07
N GLY A 123 1.91 -17.94 16.20
CA GLY A 123 1.91 -19.26 16.84
C GLY A 123 0.54 -19.68 17.41
N GLN A 124 -0.34 -18.72 17.68
CA GLN A 124 -1.71 -18.96 18.15
C GLN A 124 -2.72 -19.12 17.01
N THR A 125 -2.33 -18.76 15.78
CA THR A 125 -3.20 -18.84 14.61
C THR A 125 -3.35 -20.29 14.19
N LYS A 126 -4.60 -20.78 14.10
CA LYS A 126 -4.94 -22.17 13.75
C LYS A 126 -5.23 -22.37 12.25
N THR A 127 -5.13 -21.32 11.46
CA THR A 127 -5.49 -21.35 10.04
C THR A 127 -4.28 -21.78 9.23
N ASP A 128 -4.37 -22.94 8.58
CA ASP A 128 -3.34 -23.42 7.67
C ASP A 128 -3.37 -22.61 6.36
N LEU A 129 -2.20 -22.21 5.86
CA LEU A 129 -2.09 -21.64 4.52
C LEU A 129 -2.27 -22.75 3.47
N ILE A 130 -2.58 -22.36 2.24
CA ILE A 130 -2.63 -23.29 1.11
C ILE A 130 -1.26 -23.97 0.98
N GLU A 131 -1.25 -25.30 0.79
CA GLU A 131 -0.08 -26.22 0.74
C GLU A 131 1.26 -25.60 0.26
N PRO A 132 1.36 -24.95 -0.92
CA PRO A 132 2.62 -24.39 -1.40
C PRO A 132 3.20 -23.31 -0.48
N TYR A 133 2.37 -22.49 0.15
CA TYR A 133 2.82 -21.39 1.02
C TYR A 133 3.21 -21.89 2.41
N ASN A 134 2.52 -22.92 2.92
CA ASN A 134 2.89 -23.58 4.17
C ASN A 134 4.28 -24.22 4.07
N LYS A 135 4.59 -24.87 2.95
CA LYS A 135 5.93 -25.45 2.71
C LYS A 135 7.03 -24.39 2.73
N ILE A 136 6.83 -23.27 2.01
CA ILE A 136 7.78 -22.15 1.98
C ILE A 136 7.97 -21.55 3.39
N LEU A 137 6.89 -21.41 4.15
CA LEU A 137 6.95 -20.90 5.52
C LEU A 137 7.81 -21.80 6.43
N GLU A 138 7.61 -23.11 6.36
CA GLU A 138 8.36 -24.08 7.18
C GLU A 138 9.85 -24.13 6.80
N ASP A 139 10.16 -24.07 5.50
CA ASP A 139 11.56 -24.03 5.05
C ASP A 139 12.25 -22.73 5.52
N ASN A 140 11.56 -21.58 5.43
CA ASN A 140 12.07 -20.31 5.95
C ASN A 140 12.24 -20.32 7.48
N ARG A 141 11.32 -20.97 8.22
CA ARG A 141 11.45 -21.15 9.67
C ARG A 141 12.70 -21.95 10.03
N LYS A 142 12.99 -23.03 9.29
CA LYS A 142 14.21 -23.84 9.49
C LYS A 142 15.47 -23.01 9.21
N ILE A 143 15.51 -22.28 8.09
CA ILE A 143 16.64 -21.42 7.74
C ILE A 143 16.87 -20.38 8.82
N SER A 144 15.81 -19.67 9.24
CA SER A 144 15.90 -18.61 10.25
C SER A 144 16.49 -19.10 11.58
N ARG A 145 16.17 -20.31 12.03
CA ARG A 145 16.74 -20.90 13.25
C ARG A 145 18.24 -21.19 13.14
N CYS A 146 18.74 -21.38 11.92
CA CYS A 146 20.15 -21.64 11.64
C CYS A 146 20.96 -20.37 11.31
N MET A 147 20.32 -19.19 11.26
CA MET A 147 21.02 -17.94 10.99
C MET A 147 21.76 -17.46 12.23
N THR A 148 23.08 -17.36 12.14
CA THR A 148 23.94 -16.76 13.18
C THR A 148 24.49 -15.43 12.70
N ILE A 149 24.37 -14.38 13.51
CA ILE A 149 24.95 -13.08 13.20
C ILE A 149 26.47 -13.19 13.41
N ARG A 150 27.25 -13.07 12.33
CA ARG A 150 28.71 -12.97 12.40
C ARG A 150 29.12 -11.51 12.39
N PHE A 151 29.67 -11.03 13.50
CA PHE A 151 30.31 -9.72 13.55
C PHE A 151 31.71 -9.83 12.97
N LYS A 152 31.97 -9.12 11.87
CA LYS A 152 33.33 -8.86 11.42
C LYS A 152 33.77 -7.54 12.04
N PHE A 153 34.58 -7.61 13.09
CA PHE A 153 35.33 -6.43 13.53
C PHE A 153 36.53 -6.31 12.58
N SER A 154 36.53 -5.28 11.72
CA SER A 154 37.74 -4.90 10.99
C SER A 154 38.64 -4.14 11.96
N GLU A 155 39.66 -4.82 12.48
CA GLU A 155 40.78 -4.15 13.13
C GLU A 155 41.59 -3.46 12.02
N HIS A 156 41.36 -2.16 11.86
CA HIS A 156 42.29 -1.27 11.17
C HIS A 156 42.87 -0.33 12.21
N LEU A 157 44.04 -0.72 12.72
CA LEU A 157 45.05 0.12 13.35
C LEU A 157 46.40 -0.29 12.77
#